data_AF-A0A8T0IXP9-F1
#
_entry.id   AF-A0A8T0IXP9-F1
#
_cell.length_a   1.000
_cell.length_b   1.000
_cell.length_c   1.000
_cell.angle_alpha   90.00
_cell.angle_beta   90.00
_cell.angle_gamma   90.00
#
_symmetry.space_group_name_H-M   'P 1'
#
loop_
_entity.id
_entity.type
_entity.pdbx_description
1 polymer ?
#
loop_
_entity_poly.entity_id
_entity_poly.type
_entity_poly.pdbx_seq_one_letter_code
_entity_poly.pdbx_strand_id
1 'polypeptide(L)'
;MGYFLVRESMFDSVIHARDRWLKPSGMMYPSRMFLARTETSLGERKMKQFEHSMAVWDRFTRETADKYGVDMRVLNDPYRCSVFLTQCKTSVWNGLNPNQIIGEPALVKEFDCLTATLEEVSVIRSQFRVPIGFGNSKIDGFAGWFDVHFRGRSSDPADNEIELTTAPSLNHPTHWGQQVFLLHPPINARNGDVLVGELERTRSKHNHRLMDVTVAHTLERQGSAPATPTISTFFIK
;
A
#
# COMPACT_ATOMS: atom_id res chain seq x y z
N MET A 1 7.77 14.33 0.23
CA MET A 1 7.02 13.13 -0.23
C MET A 1 6.37 12.50 0.98
N GLY A 2 5.13 12.03 0.86
CA GLY A 2 4.46 11.32 1.97
C GLY A 2 4.65 9.81 1.86
N TYR A 3 4.04 9.05 2.77
CA TYR A 3 3.98 7.59 2.66
C TYR A 3 3.41 7.15 1.31
N PHE A 4 4.03 6.10 0.75
CA PHE A 4 3.73 5.59 -0.58
C PHE A 4 3.67 6.71 -1.64
N LEU A 5 4.64 7.63 -1.57
CA LEU A 5 4.83 8.85 -2.37
C LEU A 5 3.78 9.95 -2.17
N VAL A 6 2.50 9.58 -2.23
CA VAL A 6 1.39 10.53 -2.47
C VAL A 6 0.61 10.94 -1.21
N ARG A 7 0.82 10.30 -0.05
CA ARG A 7 0.15 10.71 1.19
C ARG A 7 0.42 12.20 1.48
N GLU A 8 -0.54 12.85 2.14
CA GLU A 8 -0.57 14.28 2.47
C GLU A 8 -0.95 15.19 1.31
N SER A 9 -0.96 14.68 0.07
CA SER A 9 -1.32 15.43 -1.14
C SER A 9 -0.51 16.72 -1.30
N MET A 10 0.71 16.74 -0.75
CA MET A 10 1.61 17.90 -0.81
C MET A 10 2.01 18.23 -2.25
N PHE A 11 2.05 17.23 -3.13
CA PHE A 11 2.44 17.43 -4.53
C PHE A 11 1.46 18.34 -5.28
N ASP A 12 0.22 18.49 -4.82
CA ASP A 12 -0.72 19.49 -5.34
C ASP A 12 -0.19 20.91 -5.21
N SER A 13 0.38 21.23 -4.05
CA SER A 13 1.01 22.54 -3.81
C SER A 13 2.25 22.74 -4.68
N VAL A 14 2.99 21.66 -4.97
CA VAL A 14 4.17 21.70 -5.84
C VAL A 14 3.76 21.93 -7.29
N ILE A 15 2.73 21.24 -7.77
CA ILE A 15 2.13 21.45 -9.10
C ILE A 15 1.65 22.91 -9.21
N HIS A 16 0.93 23.41 -8.20
CA HIS A 16 0.47 24.79 -8.18
C HIS A 16 1.63 25.80 -8.24
N ALA A 17 2.73 25.54 -7.53
CA ALA A 17 3.90 26.40 -7.55
C ALA A 17 4.64 26.31 -8.89
N ARG A 18 4.75 25.11 -9.47
CA ARG A 18 5.34 24.89 -10.79
C ARG A 18 4.63 25.74 -11.85
N ASP A 19 3.30 25.59 -11.94
CA ASP A 19 2.52 26.20 -13.01
C ASP A 19 2.52 27.73 -12.95
N ARG A 20 2.74 28.30 -11.76
CA ARG A 20 2.76 29.77 -11.55
C ARG A 20 4.14 30.38 -11.64
N TRP A 21 5.16 29.67 -11.17
CA TRP A 21 6.46 30.29 -10.86
C TRP A 21 7.64 29.63 -11.57
N LEU A 22 7.49 28.43 -12.13
CA LEU A 22 8.58 27.77 -12.82
C LEU A 22 8.79 28.40 -14.21
N LYS A 23 10.02 28.83 -14.47
CA LYS A 23 10.42 29.31 -15.80
C LYS A 23 10.33 28.17 -16.82
N PRO A 24 10.22 28.47 -18.13
CA PRO A 24 10.26 27.44 -19.18
C PRO A 24 11.49 26.53 -19.13
N SER A 25 12.64 27.03 -18.64
CA SER A 25 13.89 26.27 -18.44
C SER A 25 14.03 25.63 -17.05
N GLY A 26 13.05 25.78 -16.17
CA GLY A 26 13.14 25.32 -14.79
C GLY A 26 13.04 23.80 -14.65
N MET A 27 13.78 23.20 -13.73
CA MET A 27 13.84 21.74 -13.56
C MET A 27 12.89 21.23 -12.48
N MET A 28 12.41 20.00 -12.66
CA MET A 28 11.73 19.22 -11.63
C MET A 28 12.18 17.77 -11.73
N TYR A 29 12.00 17.04 -10.65
CA TYR A 29 12.63 15.72 -10.50
C TYR A 29 11.56 14.63 -10.39
N PRO A 30 11.57 13.63 -11.28
CA PRO A 30 10.53 12.61 -11.37
C PRO A 30 10.50 11.71 -10.14
N SER A 31 9.36 11.04 -9.95
CA SER A 31 9.14 10.09 -8.85
C SER A 31 8.44 8.82 -9.35
N ARG A 32 8.87 7.65 -8.88
CA ARG A 32 8.33 6.33 -9.23
C ARG A 32 7.72 5.66 -8.01
N MET A 33 6.62 4.95 -8.20
CA MET A 33 5.95 4.15 -7.18
C MET A 33 6.02 2.68 -7.54
N PHE A 34 6.30 1.83 -6.55
CA PHE A 34 6.41 0.39 -6.73
C PHE A 34 5.50 -0.37 -5.79
N LEU A 35 4.99 -1.51 -6.25
CA LEU A 35 4.24 -2.46 -5.45
C LEU A 35 4.88 -3.84 -5.58
N ALA A 36 5.15 -4.50 -4.45
CA ALA A 36 5.59 -5.89 -4.45
C ALA A 36 4.78 -6.75 -3.49
N ARG A 37 4.89 -8.06 -3.65
CA ARG A 37 4.27 -9.03 -2.75
C ARG A 37 5.22 -9.27 -1.59
N THR A 38 4.66 -9.56 -0.42
CA THR A 38 5.47 -9.80 0.78
C THR A 38 5.11 -11.08 1.49
N GLU A 39 6.13 -11.76 2.02
CA GLU A 39 6.00 -12.78 3.05
C GLU A 39 6.41 -12.20 4.40
N THR A 40 5.49 -12.15 5.35
CA THR A 40 5.72 -11.48 6.64
C THR A 40 4.80 -11.99 7.74
N SER A 41 5.38 -12.17 8.93
CA SER A 41 4.63 -12.48 10.15
C SER A 41 3.75 -11.33 10.65
N LEU A 42 3.75 -10.17 9.99
CA LEU A 42 2.89 -9.03 10.36
C LEU A 42 1.41 -9.36 10.23
N GLY A 43 0.99 -10.08 9.18
CA GLY A 43 -0.40 -10.46 8.98
C GLY A 43 -0.92 -11.31 10.14
N GLU A 44 -0.18 -12.35 10.52
CA GLU A 44 -0.53 -13.20 11.66
C GLU A 44 -0.55 -12.40 12.98
N ARG A 45 0.46 -11.55 13.21
CA ARG A 45 0.52 -10.70 14.41
C ARG A 45 -0.70 -9.77 14.53
N LYS A 46 -1.11 -9.14 13.42
CA LYS A 46 -2.29 -8.27 13.37
C LYS A 46 -3.59 -9.03 13.58
N MET A 47 -3.71 -10.23 13.02
CA MET A 47 -4.89 -11.08 13.26
C MET A 47 -4.99 -11.50 14.74
N LYS A 48 -3.87 -11.89 15.38
CA LYS A 48 -3.85 -12.19 16.82
C LYS A 48 -4.25 -10.97 17.67
N GLN A 49 -3.82 -9.76 17.30
CA GLN A 49 -4.25 -8.53 17.97
C GLN A 49 -5.74 -8.26 17.81
N PHE A 50 -6.30 -8.52 16.63
CA PHE A 50 -7.73 -8.43 16.37
C PHE A 50 -8.51 -9.43 17.23
N GLU A 51 -8.14 -10.71 17.22
CA GLU A 51 -8.76 -11.76 18.02
C GLU A 51 -8.72 -11.46 19.52
N HIS A 52 -7.56 -10.99 20.02
CA HIS A 52 -7.43 -10.57 21.41
C HIS A 52 -8.39 -9.43 21.75
N SER A 53 -8.51 -8.42 20.88
CA SER A 53 -9.43 -7.30 21.07
C SER A 53 -10.90 -7.76 21.10
N MET A 54 -11.27 -8.73 20.25
CA MET A 54 -12.61 -9.32 20.26
C MET A 54 -12.89 -10.07 21.57
N ALA A 55 -11.92 -10.83 22.08
CA ALA A 55 -12.06 -11.55 23.35
C ALA A 55 -12.18 -10.60 24.56
N VAL A 56 -11.44 -9.49 24.55
CA VAL A 56 -11.55 -8.45 25.58
C VAL A 56 -12.92 -7.78 25.53
N TRP A 57 -13.42 -7.44 24.34
CA TRP A 57 -14.74 -6.84 24.14
C TRP A 57 -15.87 -7.76 24.58
N ASP A 58 -15.81 -9.02 24.21
CA ASP A 58 -16.77 -10.04 24.60
C ASP A 58 -16.85 -10.20 26.14
N ARG A 59 -15.70 -10.20 26.82
CA ARG A 59 -15.67 -10.15 28.30
C ARG A 59 -16.28 -8.86 28.84
N PHE A 60 -15.90 -7.71 28.30
CA PHE A 60 -16.41 -6.40 28.72
C PHE A 60 -17.93 -6.30 28.61
N THR A 61 -18.50 -6.74 27.49
CA THR A 61 -19.96 -6.70 27.27
C THR A 61 -20.72 -7.58 28.25
N ARG A 62 -20.22 -8.80 28.54
CA ARG A 62 -20.79 -9.66 29.58
C ARG A 62 -20.74 -9.03 30.96
N GLU A 63 -19.57 -8.58 31.39
CA GLU A 63 -19.41 -7.98 32.72
C GLU A 63 -20.27 -6.73 32.89
N THR A 64 -20.49 -5.97 31.81
CA THR A 64 -21.33 -4.77 31.83
C THR A 64 -22.81 -5.11 31.97
N ALA A 65 -23.26 -6.17 31.28
CA ALA A 65 -24.61 -6.69 31.46
C ALA A 65 -24.80 -7.23 32.89
N ASP A 66 -23.85 -8.00 33.41
CA ASP A 66 -23.95 -8.65 34.72
C ASP A 66 -23.88 -7.64 35.89
N LYS A 67 -22.98 -6.66 35.83
CA LYS A 67 -22.75 -5.70 36.94
C LYS A 67 -23.65 -4.48 36.89
N TYR A 68 -24.02 -4.03 35.69
CA TYR A 68 -24.73 -2.76 35.50
C TYR A 68 -26.09 -2.93 34.82
N GLY A 69 -26.47 -4.14 34.40
CA GLY A 69 -27.74 -4.38 33.73
C GLY A 69 -27.82 -3.78 32.32
N VAL A 70 -26.68 -3.43 31.70
CA VAL A 70 -26.63 -2.79 30.38
C VAL A 70 -26.12 -3.79 29.34
N ASP A 71 -26.99 -4.18 28.40
CA ASP A 71 -26.64 -5.05 27.29
C ASP A 71 -26.02 -4.26 26.13
N MET A 72 -24.71 -4.43 25.94
CA MET A 72 -23.95 -3.75 24.88
C MET A 72 -23.79 -4.58 23.60
N ARG A 73 -24.44 -5.74 23.47
CA ARG A 73 -24.26 -6.63 22.30
C ARG A 73 -24.65 -6.00 20.97
N VAL A 74 -25.53 -4.99 20.97
CA VAL A 74 -25.87 -4.19 19.79
C VAL A 74 -24.64 -3.50 19.14
N LEU A 75 -23.57 -3.28 19.92
CA LEU A 75 -22.33 -2.66 19.46
C LEU A 75 -21.28 -3.67 18.96
N ASN A 76 -21.56 -4.98 19.02
CA ASN A 76 -20.60 -6.02 18.63
C ASN A 76 -20.12 -5.87 17.18
N ASP A 77 -21.05 -5.73 16.24
CA ASP A 77 -20.70 -5.62 14.82
C ASP A 77 -19.96 -4.31 14.51
N PRO A 78 -20.42 -3.12 14.96
CA PRO A 78 -19.66 -1.89 14.82
C PRO A 78 -18.24 -1.96 15.40
N TYR A 79 -18.09 -2.54 16.59
CA TYR A 79 -16.80 -2.70 17.24
C TYR A 79 -15.88 -3.63 16.45
N ARG A 80 -16.40 -4.81 16.04
CA ARG A 80 -15.67 -5.76 15.20
C ARG A 80 -15.19 -5.12 13.91
N CYS A 81 -16.07 -4.43 13.19
CA CYS A 81 -15.73 -3.72 11.96
C CYS A 81 -14.64 -2.66 12.19
N SER A 82 -14.75 -1.86 13.26
CA SER A 82 -13.79 -0.81 13.60
C SER A 82 -12.39 -1.36 13.92
N VAL A 83 -12.32 -2.43 14.72
CA VAL A 83 -11.03 -3.07 15.05
C VAL A 83 -10.45 -3.76 13.81
N PHE A 84 -11.25 -4.47 13.03
CA PHE A 84 -10.78 -5.11 11.80
C PHE A 84 -10.25 -4.09 10.79
N LEU A 85 -10.96 -2.97 10.61
CA LEU A 85 -10.53 -1.86 9.77
C LEU A 85 -9.15 -1.34 10.21
N THR A 86 -8.97 -1.16 11.51
CA THR A 86 -7.74 -0.57 12.07
C THR A 86 -6.57 -1.54 12.07
N GLN A 87 -6.79 -2.83 12.37
CA GLN A 87 -5.73 -3.82 12.50
C GLN A 87 -5.36 -4.50 11.16
N CYS A 88 -6.34 -4.70 10.28
CA CYS A 88 -6.21 -5.57 9.11
C CYS A 88 -6.37 -4.83 7.77
N LYS A 89 -6.98 -3.64 7.74
CA LYS A 89 -7.23 -2.88 6.50
C LYS A 89 -6.46 -1.57 6.42
N THR A 90 -6.01 -1.01 7.54
CA THR A 90 -5.14 0.18 7.54
C THR A 90 -3.71 -0.24 7.20
N SER A 91 -3.03 0.51 6.35
CA SER A 91 -1.64 0.23 5.98
C SER A 91 -0.74 0.31 7.21
N VAL A 92 0.29 -0.53 7.23
CA VAL A 92 1.24 -0.60 8.32
C VAL A 92 2.59 -0.09 7.82
N TRP A 93 3.17 0.88 8.52
CA TRP A 93 4.57 1.24 8.32
C TRP A 93 5.46 0.08 8.75
N ASN A 94 6.43 -0.31 7.93
CA ASN A 94 7.41 -1.32 8.29
C ASN A 94 8.76 -1.06 7.60
N GLY A 95 9.86 -1.41 8.28
CA GLY A 95 11.18 -1.55 7.66
C GLY A 95 11.36 -2.97 7.15
N LEU A 96 10.95 -3.23 5.91
CA LEU A 96 11.05 -4.55 5.30
C LEU A 96 12.49 -4.92 5.00
N ASN A 97 12.81 -6.18 5.26
CA ASN A 97 14.02 -6.81 4.75
C ASN A 97 13.79 -7.24 3.28
N PRO A 98 14.76 -7.05 2.36
CA PRO A 98 14.66 -7.54 0.98
C PRO A 98 14.21 -8.99 0.84
N ASN A 99 14.62 -9.88 1.76
CA ASN A 99 14.25 -11.30 1.76
C ASN A 99 12.75 -11.54 2.02
N GLN A 100 12.00 -10.52 2.44
CA GLN A 100 10.55 -10.59 2.61
C GLN A 100 9.80 -10.27 1.32
N ILE A 101 10.49 -9.80 0.27
CA ILE A 101 9.88 -9.50 -1.01
C ILE A 101 9.83 -10.77 -1.87
N ILE A 102 8.62 -11.09 -2.33
CA ILE A 102 8.40 -12.22 -3.22
C ILE A 102 8.44 -11.71 -4.66
N GLY A 103 9.48 -12.09 -5.40
CA GLY A 103 9.67 -11.80 -6.82
C GLY A 103 9.81 -10.31 -7.16
N GLU A 104 9.80 -10.00 -8.46
CA GLU A 104 10.08 -8.63 -8.95
C GLU A 104 8.97 -7.64 -8.58
N PRO A 105 9.31 -6.41 -8.15
CA PRO A 105 8.33 -5.35 -7.91
C PRO A 105 7.69 -4.88 -9.22
N ALA A 106 6.41 -4.53 -9.15
CA ALA A 106 5.68 -3.90 -10.26
C ALA A 106 5.77 -2.37 -10.15
N LEU A 107 6.13 -1.71 -11.24
CA LEU A 107 6.03 -0.24 -11.35
C LEU A 107 4.55 0.15 -11.41
N VAL A 108 4.09 0.88 -10.40
CA VAL A 108 2.71 1.35 -10.31
C VAL A 108 2.51 2.62 -11.11
N LYS A 109 3.38 3.62 -10.89
CA LYS A 109 3.26 4.92 -11.53
C LYS A 109 4.62 5.59 -11.57
N GLU A 110 4.94 6.18 -12.71
CA GLU A 110 6.03 7.14 -12.85
C GLU A 110 5.40 8.51 -13.12
N PHE A 111 5.82 9.51 -12.35
CA PHE A 111 5.41 10.89 -12.52
C PHE A 111 6.54 11.67 -13.17
N ASP A 112 6.27 12.25 -14.34
CA ASP A 112 7.05 13.38 -14.82
C ASP A 112 6.57 14.63 -14.08
N CYS A 113 7.36 15.09 -13.12
CA CYS A 113 6.99 16.22 -12.28
C CYS A 113 6.87 17.54 -13.06
N LEU A 114 7.45 17.65 -14.26
CA LEU A 114 7.29 18.83 -15.12
C LEU A 114 5.89 18.93 -15.72
N THR A 115 5.25 17.80 -16.00
CA THR A 115 3.97 17.76 -16.73
C THR A 115 2.82 17.18 -15.90
N ALA A 116 3.10 16.57 -14.75
CA ALA A 116 2.09 15.93 -13.92
C ALA A 116 0.93 16.86 -13.58
N THR A 117 -0.30 16.33 -13.63
CA THR A 117 -1.53 17.10 -13.38
C THR A 117 -2.20 16.71 -12.06
N LEU A 118 -3.09 17.57 -11.54
CA LEU A 118 -3.84 17.25 -10.31
C LEU A 118 -4.76 16.04 -10.52
N GLU A 119 -5.34 15.90 -11.71
CA GLU A 119 -6.18 14.78 -12.10
C GLU A 119 -5.39 13.47 -12.07
N GLU A 120 -4.20 13.46 -12.67
CA GLU A 120 -3.30 12.30 -12.67
C GLU A 120 -2.85 11.89 -11.26
N VAL A 121 -2.63 12.86 -10.37
CA VAL A 121 -2.25 12.61 -8.98
C VAL A 121 -3.47 12.22 -8.14
N SER A 122 -4.70 12.52 -8.56
CA SER A 122 -5.92 12.19 -7.80
C SER A 122 -6.28 10.70 -7.84
N VAL A 123 -6.05 10.05 -8.99
CA VAL A 123 -6.35 8.64 -9.23
C VAL A 123 -5.18 7.98 -9.94
N ILE A 124 -4.59 6.97 -9.31
CA ILE A 124 -3.57 6.11 -9.94
C ILE A 124 -4.17 4.74 -10.20
N ARG A 125 -3.99 4.24 -11.41
CA ARG A 125 -4.29 2.85 -11.78
C ARG A 125 -3.07 2.19 -12.35
N SER A 126 -2.88 0.92 -12.01
CA SER A 126 -1.80 0.09 -12.56
C SER A 126 -2.22 -1.36 -12.60
N GLN A 127 -1.85 -2.04 -13.67
CA GLN A 127 -2.00 -3.49 -13.79
C GLN A 127 -0.65 -4.14 -13.56
N PHE A 128 -0.66 -5.26 -12.85
CA PHE A 128 0.51 -6.07 -12.64
C PHE A 128 0.20 -7.53 -12.95
N ARG A 129 1.20 -8.20 -13.49
CA ARG A 129 1.19 -9.64 -13.74
C ARG A 129 2.54 -10.17 -13.36
N VAL A 130 2.62 -10.93 -12.28
CA VAL A 130 3.91 -11.38 -11.76
C VAL A 130 3.92 -12.89 -11.53
N PRO A 131 4.83 -13.62 -12.19
CA PRO A 131 4.99 -15.05 -11.95
C PRO A 131 5.53 -15.28 -10.53
N ILE A 132 5.08 -16.37 -9.92
CA ILE A 132 5.58 -16.86 -8.65
C ILE A 132 6.74 -17.80 -8.96
N GLY A 133 7.92 -17.44 -8.44
CA GLY A 133 9.17 -18.19 -8.65
C GLY A 133 9.23 -19.51 -7.87
N PHE A 134 10.43 -20.07 -7.79
CA PHE A 134 10.66 -21.38 -7.16
C PHE A 134 10.31 -21.39 -5.67
N GLY A 135 9.32 -22.20 -5.31
CA GLY A 135 8.92 -22.48 -3.93
C GLY A 135 7.40 -22.48 -3.73
N ASN A 136 6.98 -22.83 -2.51
CA ASN A 136 5.66 -22.45 -2.01
C ASN A 136 5.82 -21.09 -1.35
N SER A 137 5.06 -20.10 -1.80
CA SER A 137 5.11 -18.74 -1.23
C SER A 137 3.78 -18.42 -0.56
N LYS A 138 3.86 -17.90 0.66
CA LYS A 138 2.71 -17.35 1.36
C LYS A 138 2.71 -15.84 1.18
N ILE A 139 1.78 -15.33 0.38
CA ILE A 139 1.64 -13.89 0.16
C ILE A 139 0.78 -13.34 1.29
N ASP A 140 1.42 -12.77 2.30
CA ASP A 140 0.77 -12.15 3.47
C ASP A 140 0.23 -10.75 3.15
N GLY A 141 0.66 -10.15 2.04
CA GLY A 141 0.25 -8.81 1.67
C GLY A 141 1.03 -8.23 0.50
N PHE A 142 0.82 -6.93 0.29
CA PHE A 142 1.58 -6.12 -0.64
C PHE A 142 2.40 -5.07 0.11
N ALA A 143 3.53 -4.66 -0.44
CA ALA A 143 4.32 -3.55 0.04
C ALA A 143 4.45 -2.47 -1.04
N GLY A 144 4.23 -1.23 -0.64
CA GLY A 144 4.39 -0.05 -1.47
C GLY A 144 5.58 0.80 -1.01
N TRP A 145 6.39 1.24 -1.96
CA TRP A 145 7.46 2.22 -1.76
C TRP A 145 7.61 3.12 -2.98
N PHE A 146 8.57 4.02 -2.94
CA PHE A 146 8.84 4.95 -4.03
C PHE A 146 10.33 5.26 -4.19
N ASP A 147 10.68 5.69 -5.40
CA ASP A 147 11.98 6.23 -5.76
C ASP A 147 11.82 7.64 -6.29
N VAL A 148 12.83 8.49 -6.08
CA VAL A 148 12.91 9.83 -6.65
C VAL A 148 14.25 9.96 -7.36
N HIS A 149 14.21 10.38 -8.62
CA HIS A 149 15.42 10.50 -9.43
C HIS A 149 15.73 11.96 -9.72
N PHE A 150 16.96 12.37 -9.43
CA PHE A 150 17.47 13.71 -9.65
C PHE A 150 18.32 13.74 -10.92
N ARG A 151 17.68 13.69 -12.10
CA ARG A 151 18.37 13.56 -13.41
C ARG A 151 18.46 14.83 -14.25
N GLY A 152 17.86 15.93 -13.78
CA GLY A 152 17.70 17.15 -14.57
C GLY A 152 16.67 16.97 -15.70
N ARG A 153 16.79 17.77 -16.76
CA ARG A 153 15.92 17.71 -17.94
C ARG A 153 16.64 17.02 -19.09
N SER A 154 15.90 16.47 -20.05
CA SER A 154 16.49 15.92 -21.28
C SER A 154 17.31 16.96 -22.06
N SER A 155 16.95 18.24 -21.97
CA SER A 155 17.66 19.36 -22.59
C SER A 155 18.81 19.93 -21.74
N ASP A 156 18.83 19.62 -20.45
CA ASP A 156 19.79 20.14 -19.46
C ASP A 156 19.96 19.09 -18.35
N PRO A 157 20.70 18.00 -18.65
CA PRO A 157 20.81 16.86 -17.76
C PRO A 157 21.68 17.17 -16.55
N ALA A 158 21.44 16.47 -15.45
CA ALA A 158 22.30 16.60 -14.26
C ALA A 158 23.70 16.02 -14.55
N ASP A 159 24.74 16.70 -14.06
CA ASP A 159 26.12 16.19 -14.14
C ASP A 159 26.28 14.84 -13.45
N ASN A 160 25.53 14.64 -12.36
CA ASN A 160 25.49 13.40 -11.59
C ASN A 160 24.04 13.09 -11.22
N GLU A 161 23.53 11.96 -11.70
CA GLU A 161 22.21 11.49 -11.29
C GLU A 161 22.24 10.99 -9.84
N ILE A 162 21.32 11.50 -9.03
CA ILE A 162 21.12 11.03 -7.65
C ILE A 162 19.79 10.31 -7.56
N GLU A 163 19.74 9.23 -6.79
CA GLU A 163 18.52 8.50 -6.49
C GLU A 163 18.27 8.48 -5.00
N LEU A 164 17.04 8.82 -4.61
CA LEU A 164 16.50 8.56 -3.28
C LEU A 164 15.48 7.44 -3.40
N THR A 165 15.88 6.23 -3.01
CA THR A 165 14.98 5.07 -2.93
C THR A 165 14.49 4.84 -1.50
N THR A 166 13.25 4.36 -1.40
CA THR A 166 12.66 3.82 -0.16
C THR A 166 12.41 2.32 -0.28
N ALA A 167 13.04 1.65 -1.25
CA ALA A 167 12.98 0.20 -1.37
C ALA A 167 13.45 -0.50 -0.08
N PRO A 168 12.98 -1.73 0.18
CA PRO A 168 13.47 -2.55 1.28
C PRO A 168 14.99 -2.61 1.30
N SER A 169 15.59 -2.31 2.46
CA SER A 169 17.04 -2.28 2.62
C SER A 169 17.43 -2.57 4.06
N LEU A 170 18.48 -3.38 4.23
CA LEU A 170 19.06 -3.67 5.54
C LEU A 170 19.89 -2.50 6.08
N ASN A 171 20.61 -1.81 5.19
CA ASN A 171 21.64 -0.85 5.56
C ASN A 171 21.19 0.60 5.40
N HIS A 172 20.11 0.84 4.64
CA HIS A 172 19.66 2.18 4.29
C HIS A 172 18.16 2.38 4.60
N PRO A 173 17.73 2.25 5.87
CA PRO A 173 16.36 2.52 6.24
C PRO A 173 16.07 4.02 6.09
N THR A 174 14.86 4.33 5.64
CA THR A 174 14.35 5.70 5.60
C THR A 174 13.20 5.84 6.61
N HIS A 175 12.90 7.07 7.04
CA HIS A 175 11.77 7.31 7.94
C HIS A 175 10.41 6.97 7.28
N TRP A 176 10.34 6.97 5.95
CA TRP A 176 9.14 6.53 5.22
C TRP A 176 8.90 5.03 5.32
N GLY A 177 9.98 4.24 5.47
CA GLY A 177 9.93 2.78 5.40
C GLY A 177 9.18 2.31 4.16
N GLN A 178 8.44 1.22 4.29
CA GLN A 178 7.48 0.75 3.30
C GLN A 178 6.08 0.68 3.91
N GLN A 179 5.07 0.86 3.06
CA GLN A 179 3.67 0.69 3.45
C GLN A 179 3.24 -0.73 3.15
N VAL A 180 2.83 -1.49 4.17
CA VAL A 180 2.38 -2.88 4.03
C VAL A 180 0.86 -2.95 4.10
N PHE A 181 0.27 -3.59 3.09
CA PHE A 181 -1.16 -3.83 2.90
C PHE A 181 -1.44 -5.32 3.14
N LEU A 182 -1.92 -5.65 4.34
CA LEU A 182 -2.03 -7.04 4.80
C LEU A 182 -3.26 -7.75 4.24
N LEU A 183 -3.05 -8.90 3.61
CA LEU A 183 -4.13 -9.74 3.10
C LEU A 183 -4.69 -10.63 4.21
N HIS A 184 -6.01 -10.66 4.29
CA HIS A 184 -6.75 -11.50 5.23
C HIS A 184 -7.93 -12.16 4.49
N PRO A 185 -7.86 -13.46 4.18
CA PRO A 185 -6.74 -14.39 4.42
C PRO A 185 -5.52 -14.14 3.49
N PRO A 186 -4.32 -14.64 3.85
CA PRO A 186 -3.15 -14.63 2.95
C PRO A 186 -3.37 -15.57 1.75
N ILE A 187 -2.62 -15.34 0.67
CA ILE A 187 -2.70 -16.15 -0.55
C ILE A 187 -1.59 -17.20 -0.54
N ASN A 188 -1.96 -18.47 -0.67
CA ASN A 188 -1.01 -19.56 -0.85
C ASN A 188 -0.76 -19.77 -2.35
N ALA A 189 0.46 -19.46 -2.78
CA ALA A 189 0.91 -19.60 -4.15
C ALA A 189 1.98 -20.68 -4.29
N ARG A 190 2.04 -21.29 -5.48
CA ARG A 190 2.99 -22.33 -5.84
C ARG A 190 3.84 -21.89 -7.02
N ASN A 191 4.98 -22.56 -7.19
CA ASN A 191 5.82 -22.37 -8.36
C ASN A 191 5.02 -22.52 -9.66
N GLY A 192 5.14 -21.55 -10.55
CA GLY A 192 4.41 -21.51 -11.83
C GLY A 192 3.03 -20.85 -11.77
N ASP A 193 2.52 -20.50 -10.58
CA ASP A 193 1.34 -19.64 -10.46
C ASP A 193 1.68 -18.22 -10.95
N VAL A 194 0.68 -17.48 -11.41
CA VAL A 194 0.84 -16.07 -11.79
C VAL A 194 -0.16 -15.23 -11.02
N LEU A 195 0.33 -14.27 -10.24
CA LEU A 195 -0.54 -13.30 -9.60
C LEU A 195 -0.80 -12.15 -10.58
N VAL A 196 -2.07 -12.01 -10.98
CA VAL A 196 -2.54 -10.92 -11.82
C VAL A 196 -3.37 -9.99 -10.94
N GLY A 197 -3.24 -8.69 -11.14
CA GLY A 197 -4.09 -7.75 -10.46
C GLY A 197 -4.06 -6.34 -11.03
N GLU A 198 -4.99 -5.55 -10.51
CA GLU A 198 -5.13 -4.13 -10.76
C GLU A 198 -5.13 -3.40 -9.42
N LEU A 199 -4.22 -2.44 -9.30
CA LEU A 199 -4.21 -1.49 -8.19
C LEU A 199 -4.90 -0.22 -8.66
N GLU A 200 -5.87 0.24 -7.88
CA GLU A 200 -6.43 1.58 -7.94
C GLU A 200 -6.16 2.29 -6.62
N ARG A 201 -5.55 3.47 -6.68
CA ARG A 201 -5.37 4.36 -5.54
C ARG A 201 -6.14 5.65 -5.78
N THR A 202 -7.05 5.97 -4.87
CA THR A 202 -7.83 7.21 -4.87
C THR A 202 -7.61 7.98 -3.57
N ARG A 203 -8.02 9.25 -3.53
CA ARG A 203 -8.06 10.02 -2.29
C ARG A 203 -9.30 9.63 -1.50
N SER A 204 -9.16 9.58 -0.18
CA SER A 204 -10.31 9.32 0.68
C SER A 204 -11.34 10.46 0.58
N LYS A 205 -12.62 10.10 0.52
CA LYS A 205 -13.73 11.08 0.47
C LYS A 205 -13.79 11.99 1.69
N HIS A 206 -13.32 11.51 2.84
CA HIS A 206 -13.38 12.26 4.11
C HIS A 206 -12.25 13.28 4.24
N ASN A 207 -11.07 12.98 3.72
CA ASN A 207 -9.91 13.86 3.78
C ASN A 207 -9.02 13.58 2.56
N HIS A 208 -8.86 14.58 1.69
CA HIS A 208 -8.09 14.45 0.45
C HIS A 208 -6.60 14.16 0.67
N ARG A 209 -6.10 14.29 1.90
CA ARG A 209 -4.70 13.99 2.29
C ARG A 209 -4.48 12.51 2.60
N LEU A 210 -5.56 11.75 2.80
CA LEU A 210 -5.56 10.31 3.06
C LEU A 210 -5.88 9.55 1.77
N MET A 211 -5.51 8.28 1.71
CA MET A 211 -5.63 7.48 0.49
C MET A 211 -6.37 6.18 0.72
N ASP A 212 -7.20 5.82 -0.24
CA ASP A 212 -7.85 4.52 -0.34
C ASP A 212 -7.15 3.73 -1.45
N VAL A 213 -6.69 2.52 -1.14
CA VAL A 213 -5.99 1.64 -2.09
C VAL A 213 -6.83 0.38 -2.27
N THR A 214 -7.31 0.14 -3.48
CA THR A 214 -8.01 -1.08 -3.85
C THR A 214 -7.11 -1.91 -4.73
N VAL A 215 -6.96 -3.19 -4.40
CA VAL A 215 -6.25 -4.17 -5.22
C VAL A 215 -7.23 -5.26 -5.58
N ALA A 216 -7.60 -5.34 -6.86
CA ALA A 216 -8.27 -6.50 -7.42
C ALA A 216 -7.19 -7.50 -7.84
N HIS A 217 -7.27 -8.75 -7.39
CA HIS A 217 -6.23 -9.74 -7.67
C HIS A 217 -6.80 -11.15 -7.87
N THR A 218 -6.10 -11.92 -8.71
CA THR A 218 -6.42 -13.31 -9.05
C THR A 218 -5.12 -14.10 -9.16
N LEU A 219 -5.11 -15.30 -8.60
CA LEU A 219 -4.02 -16.25 -8.77
C LEU A 219 -4.34 -17.19 -9.94
N GLU A 220 -3.71 -16.97 -11.08
CA GLU A 220 -3.81 -17.85 -12.24
C GLU A 220 -2.97 -19.11 -12.01
N ARG A 221 -3.60 -20.28 -12.17
CA ARG A 221 -2.95 -21.59 -12.05
C ARG A 221 -3.03 -22.33 -13.37
N GLN A 222 -1.94 -22.97 -13.79
CA GLN A 222 -1.96 -23.79 -15.00
C GLN A 222 -3.06 -24.86 -14.92
N GLY A 223 -3.86 -24.98 -15.98
CA GLY A 223 -4.95 -25.96 -16.07
C GLY A 223 -6.19 -25.68 -15.22
N SER A 224 -6.27 -24.52 -14.56
CA SER A 224 -7.46 -24.10 -13.82
C SER A 224 -8.32 -23.12 -14.65
N ALA A 225 -9.64 -23.17 -14.44
CA ALA A 225 -10.55 -22.18 -15.02
C ALA A 225 -10.25 -20.77 -14.44
N PRO A 226 -10.55 -19.70 -15.19
CA PRO A 226 -10.38 -18.33 -14.70
C PRO A 226 -11.17 -18.11 -13.40
N ALA A 227 -10.47 -17.70 -12.34
CA ALA A 227 -11.09 -17.39 -11.06
C ALA A 227 -11.62 -15.95 -11.03
N THR A 228 -12.70 -15.73 -10.27
CA THR A 228 -13.21 -14.38 -10.02
C THR A 228 -12.19 -13.57 -9.20
N PRO A 229 -11.86 -12.34 -9.59
CA PRO A 229 -10.94 -11.50 -8.83
C PRO A 229 -11.42 -11.24 -7.40
N THR A 230 -10.51 -11.37 -6.45
CA THR A 230 -10.73 -10.92 -5.08
C THR A 230 -10.42 -9.44 -4.97
N ILE A 231 -11.34 -8.66 -4.39
CA ILE A 231 -11.15 -7.22 -4.21
C ILE A 231 -10.75 -6.95 -2.76
N SER A 232 -9.55 -6.39 -2.58
CA SER A 232 -9.01 -6.01 -1.28
C SER A 232 -8.84 -4.49 -1.21
N THR A 233 -9.61 -3.83 -0.34
CA THR A 233 -9.47 -2.39 -0.06
C THR A 233 -8.66 -2.16 1.21
N PHE A 234 -7.78 -1.16 1.17
CA PHE A 234 -6.88 -0.74 2.23
C PHE A 234 -6.89 0.78 2.38
N PHE A 235 -6.43 1.27 3.54
CA PHE A 235 -6.49 2.70 3.89
C PHE A 235 -5.13 3.18 4.37
N ILE A 236 -4.61 4.25 3.77
CA ILE A 236 -3.41 4.95 4.23
C ILE A 236 -3.88 6.19 4.99
N LYS A 237 -3.73 6.15 6.31
CA LYS A 237 -4.15 7.21 7.23
C LYS A 237 -3.00 8.15 7.63
#